data_AF-A0A659XY42-F1
#
_entry.id   AF-A0A659XY42-F1
#
_cell.length_a   1.000
_cell.length_b   1.000
_cell.length_c   1.000
_cell.angle_alpha   90.00
_cell.angle_beta   90.00
_cell.angle_gamma   90.00
#
_symmetry.space_group_name_H-M   'P 1'
#
loop_
_entity.id
_entity.type
_entity.pdbx_description
1 polymer ?
#
loop_
_entity_poly.entity_id
_entity_poly.type
_entity_poly.pdbx_seq_one_letter_code
_entity_poly.pdbx_strand_id
1 'polypeptide(L)'
;RHLCALIHEHGGQVYFDGANLNALVGLARPGDIGADVCHMNLHKTFCIPHGGGGPGVGPIGVRAHLKPYLPGHVTEGSAHAVAAAPFGSASILPITWMYIR
;
A
#
# COMPACT_ATOMS: atom_id res chain seq x y z
N ARG A 1 -16.57 8.07 2.66
CA ARG A 1 -17.53 8.00 1.53
C ARG A 1 -17.87 9.38 0.97
N HIS A 2 -18.59 10.26 1.68
CA HIS A 2 -18.96 11.59 1.14
C HIS A 2 -17.77 12.40 0.61
N LEU A 3 -16.69 12.54 1.38
CA LEU A 3 -15.48 13.25 0.94
C LEU A 3 -14.84 12.63 -0.30
N CYS A 4 -14.77 11.30 -0.38
CA CYS A 4 -14.21 10.61 -1.54
C CYS A 4 -15.05 10.88 -2.80
N ALA A 5 -16.38 10.79 -2.68
CA ALA A 5 -17.30 11.09 -3.76
C ALA A 5 -17.14 12.53 -4.26
N LEU A 6 -17.06 13.50 -3.34
CA LEU A 6 -16.82 14.91 -3.71
C LEU A 6 -15.53 15.08 -4.51
N ILE A 7 -14.42 14.45 -4.09
CA ILE A 7 -13.16 14.50 -4.84
C ILE A 7 -13.32 13.88 -6.23
N HIS A 8 -14.01 12.75 -6.34
CA HIS A 8 -14.27 12.08 -7.61
C HIS A 8 -15.17 12.89 -8.56
N GLU A 9 -16.20 13.56 -8.04
CA GLU A 9 -17.09 14.46 -8.80
C GLU A 9 -16.33 15.62 -9.45
N HIS A 10 -15.22 16.04 -8.84
CA HIS A 10 -14.33 17.07 -9.37
C HIS A 10 -13.11 16.50 -10.13
N GLY A 11 -13.13 15.21 -10.50
CA GLY A 11 -12.10 14.57 -11.32
C GLY A 11 -10.80 14.21 -10.59
N GLY A 12 -10.79 14.28 -9.25
CA GLY A 12 -9.64 13.91 -8.42
C GLY A 12 -9.50 12.40 -8.20
N GLN A 13 -8.40 12.03 -7.53
CA GLN A 13 -8.14 10.68 -7.04
C GLN A 13 -7.92 10.74 -5.52
N VAL A 14 -8.26 9.67 -4.81
CA VAL A 14 -8.23 9.59 -3.36
C VAL A 14 -7.10 8.67 -2.90
N TYR A 15 -6.06 9.28 -2.36
CA TYR A 15 -5.06 8.58 -1.57
C TYR A 15 -5.53 8.39 -0.13
N PHE A 16 -5.40 7.17 0.38
CA PHE A 16 -5.71 6.83 1.78
C PHE A 16 -4.44 6.34 2.48
N ASP A 17 -4.01 7.07 3.51
CA ASP A 17 -2.88 6.64 4.35
C ASP A 17 -3.30 5.42 5.19
N GLY A 18 -2.66 4.27 4.95
CA GLY A 18 -2.96 3.02 5.64
C GLY A 18 -2.14 2.77 6.90
N ALA A 19 -1.43 3.75 7.44
CA ALA A 19 -0.70 3.60 8.70
C ALA A 19 -1.61 3.16 9.87
N ASN A 20 -2.88 3.56 9.83
CA ASN A 20 -3.87 3.26 10.86
C ASN A 20 -4.78 2.06 10.52
N LEU A 21 -4.36 1.18 9.59
CA LEU A 21 -5.15 0.00 9.22
C LEU A 21 -5.41 -0.96 10.38
N ASN A 22 -4.63 -0.90 11.46
CA ASN A 22 -4.86 -1.74 12.64
C ASN A 22 -6.25 -1.52 13.28
N ALA A 23 -6.89 -0.36 13.07
CA ALA A 23 -8.25 -0.10 13.50
C ALA A 23 -9.33 -0.59 12.50
N LEU A 24 -8.92 -1.04 11.30
CA LEU A 24 -9.83 -1.37 10.19
C LEU A 24 -9.78 -2.84 9.77
N VAL A 25 -8.65 -3.53 9.96
CA VAL A 25 -8.49 -4.94 9.56
C VAL A 25 -9.61 -5.79 10.18
N GLY A 26 -10.33 -6.54 9.34
CA GLY A 26 -11.48 -7.36 9.74
C GLY A 26 -12.82 -6.61 9.87
N LEU A 27 -12.82 -5.27 9.83
CA LEU A 27 -14.02 -4.45 10.03
C LEU A 27 -14.43 -3.65 8.80
N ALA A 28 -13.48 -2.97 8.15
CA ALA A 28 -13.74 -2.10 7.01
C ALA A 28 -12.56 -2.09 6.03
N ARG A 29 -12.83 -1.78 4.76
CA ARG A 29 -11.81 -1.76 3.70
C ARG A 29 -11.72 -0.34 3.10
N PRO A 30 -10.53 0.28 3.00
CA PRO A 30 -10.35 1.61 2.39
C PRO A 30 -10.97 1.73 1.00
N GLY A 31 -10.90 0.66 0.19
CA GLY A 31 -11.56 0.62 -1.11
C GLY A 31 -13.07 0.88 -1.00
N ASP A 32 -13.77 0.21 -0.08
CA ASP A 32 -15.24 0.31 0.05
C ASP A 32 -15.73 1.67 0.54
N ILE A 33 -14.82 2.51 1.04
CA ILE A 33 -15.11 3.87 1.48
C ILE A 33 -14.73 4.94 0.46
N GLY A 34 -14.13 4.54 -0.67
CA GLY A 34 -13.83 5.41 -1.82
C GLY A 34 -12.34 5.70 -2.07
N ALA A 35 -11.41 4.97 -1.44
CA ALA A 35 -9.99 5.13 -1.73
C ALA A 35 -9.59 4.49 -3.08
N ASP A 36 -8.73 5.18 -3.82
CA ASP A 36 -8.17 4.69 -5.10
C ASP A 36 -6.82 4.01 -4.90
N VAL A 37 -6.01 4.53 -3.98
CA VAL A 37 -4.69 3.99 -3.64
C VAL A 37 -4.45 4.10 -2.14
N CYS A 38 -3.84 3.07 -1.56
CA CYS A 38 -3.51 3.04 -0.14
C CYS A 38 -2.17 2.34 0.06
N HIS A 39 -1.23 3.03 0.73
CA HIS A 39 -0.02 2.38 1.22
C HIS A 39 -0.30 1.69 2.57
N MET A 40 0.43 0.62 2.89
CA MET A 40 0.28 -0.10 4.16
C MET A 40 1.61 -0.12 4.90
N ASN A 41 1.66 0.27 6.18
CA ASN A 41 2.87 0.07 6.97
C ASN A 41 2.94 -1.36 7.50
N LEU A 42 3.67 -2.24 6.79
CA LEU A 42 3.85 -3.62 7.26
C LEU A 42 4.58 -3.70 8.60
N HIS A 43 5.43 -2.71 8.87
CA HIS A 43 6.19 -2.55 10.11
C HIS A 43 5.41 -1.86 11.24
N LYS A 44 4.13 -1.55 11.02
CA LYS A 44 3.20 -1.11 12.08
C LYS A 44 2.11 -2.15 12.25
N THR A 45 1.19 -2.22 11.29
CA THR A 45 -0.03 -3.05 11.36
C THR A 45 0.26 -4.55 11.20
N PHE A 46 1.32 -4.92 10.49
CA PHE A 46 1.55 -6.31 10.05
C PHE A 46 2.89 -6.90 10.52
N CYS A 47 3.27 -6.53 11.75
CA CYS A 47 4.27 -7.21 12.57
C CYS A 47 5.74 -7.21 12.10
N ILE A 48 6.12 -6.56 11.00
CA ILE A 48 7.55 -6.34 10.72
C ILE A 48 8.14 -5.50 11.88
N PRO A 49 9.28 -5.90 12.49
CA PRO A 49 9.83 -5.22 13.65
C PRO A 49 10.34 -3.82 13.30
N HIS A 50 10.15 -2.87 14.23
CA HIS A 50 10.58 -1.48 14.06
C HIS A 50 12.10 -1.29 14.06
N GLY A 51 12.86 -2.21 14.67
CA GLY A 51 14.33 -2.28 14.61
C GLY A 51 15.09 -1.00 15.01
N GLY A 52 14.51 -0.14 15.86
CA GLY A 52 15.14 1.13 16.27
C GLY A 52 15.09 2.24 15.22
N GLY A 53 14.24 2.12 14.19
CA GLY A 53 14.10 3.10 13.10
C GLY A 53 13.98 2.49 11.70
N GLY A 54 13.99 1.16 11.59
CA GLY A 54 13.86 0.38 10.36
C GLY A 54 14.31 -1.07 10.60
N PRO A 55 13.98 -2.00 9.69
CA PRO A 55 13.45 -1.78 8.34
C PRO A 55 11.92 -1.63 8.29
N GLY A 56 11.43 -1.14 7.16
CA GLY A 56 10.00 -1.06 6.88
C GLY A 56 9.67 -1.37 5.43
N VAL A 57 8.52 -1.98 5.19
CA VAL A 57 7.95 -2.16 3.84
C VAL A 57 6.61 -1.44 3.76
N GLY A 58 6.39 -0.73 2.64
CA GLY A 58 5.19 0.05 2.35
C GLY A 58 4.53 -0.34 1.03
N PRO A 59 3.95 -1.54 0.89
CA PRO A 59 3.25 -1.90 -0.35
C PRO A 59 2.03 -1.00 -0.56
N ILE A 60 1.68 -0.78 -1.83
CA ILE A 60 0.46 -0.06 -2.21
C ILE A 60 -0.59 -1.02 -2.77
N GLY A 61 -1.82 -0.90 -2.29
CA GLY A 61 -2.99 -1.43 -2.98
C GLY A 61 -3.60 -0.33 -3.84
N VAL A 62 -3.93 -0.63 -5.09
CA VAL A 62 -4.57 0.31 -6.03
C VAL A 62 -5.86 -0.25 -6.60
N ARG A 63 -6.79 0.63 -6.98
CA ARG A 63 -7.94 0.29 -7.81
C ARG A 63 -7.52 -0.08 -9.24
N ALA A 64 -8.38 -0.82 -9.93
CA ALA A 64 -8.05 -1.45 -11.21
C ALA A 64 -7.60 -0.45 -12.28
N HIS A 65 -8.20 0.75 -12.32
CA HIS A 65 -7.83 1.79 -13.28
C HIS A 65 -6.43 2.36 -13.06
N LEU A 66 -5.86 2.24 -11.86
CA LEU A 66 -4.49 2.65 -11.55
C LEU A 66 -3.45 1.56 -11.82
N LYS A 67 -3.87 0.29 -12.01
CA LYS A 67 -2.96 -0.85 -12.21
C LYS A 67 -1.94 -0.65 -13.34
N PRO A 68 -2.31 -0.11 -14.53
CA PRO A 68 -1.35 0.10 -15.62
C PRO A 68 -0.22 1.08 -15.30
N TYR A 69 -0.37 1.88 -14.24
CA TYR A 69 0.58 2.93 -13.83
C TYR A 69 1.40 2.53 -12.61
N LEU A 70 1.28 1.28 -12.12
CA LEU A 70 2.10 0.79 -11.02
C LEU A 70 3.59 0.84 -11.39
N PRO A 71 4.48 1.09 -10.41
CA PRO A 71 5.92 0.96 -10.61
C PRO A 71 6.26 -0.43 -11.16
N GLY A 72 7.09 -0.46 -12.20
CA GLY A 72 7.78 -1.68 -12.62
C GLY A 72 9.23 -1.66 -12.13
N HIS A 73 10.08 -2.51 -12.70
CA HIS A 73 11.51 -2.50 -12.45
C HIS A 73 12.32 -2.43 -13.75
N VAL A 74 13.55 -1.90 -13.68
CA VAL A 74 14.43 -1.77 -14.84
C VAL A 74 14.79 -3.11 -15.49
N THR A 75 14.84 -4.18 -14.68
CA THR A 75 15.04 -5.56 -15.16
C THR A 75 13.87 -6.10 -15.97
N GLU A 76 12.72 -5.45 -15.88
CA GLU A 76 11.48 -5.78 -16.60
C GLU A 76 11.17 -4.73 -17.69
N GLY A 77 12.13 -3.84 -17.99
CA GLY A 77 11.98 -2.80 -19.02
C GLY A 77 11.19 -1.56 -18.58
N SER A 78 10.87 -1.42 -17.29
CA SER A 78 10.21 -0.22 -16.78
C SER A 78 11.20 0.90 -16.45
N ALA A 79 10.88 2.13 -16.87
CA ALA A 79 11.60 3.34 -16.47
C ALA A 79 11.09 3.94 -15.14
N HIS A 80 10.09 3.33 -14.51
CA HIS A 80 9.38 3.88 -13.34
C HIS A 80 9.70 3.10 -12.05
N ALA A 81 10.94 2.64 -11.90
CA ALA A 81 11.39 1.96 -10.69
C ALA A 81 11.47 2.95 -9.52
N VAL A 82 10.84 2.59 -8.39
CA VAL A 82 10.85 3.39 -7.15
C VAL A 82 11.76 2.80 -6.06
N ALA A 83 12.31 1.61 -6.31
CA ALA A 83 13.22 0.90 -5.42
C ALA A 83 14.31 0.20 -6.24
N ALA A 84 15.48 -0.03 -5.64
CA ALA A 84 16.63 -0.66 -6.29
C ALA A 84 16.43 -2.16 -6.60
N ALA A 85 15.50 -2.81 -5.90
CA ALA A 85 15.09 -4.19 -6.14
C ALA A 85 13.58 -4.23 -6.44
N PRO A 86 13.10 -5.14 -7.32
CA PRO A 86 11.72 -5.13 -7.81
C PRO A 86 10.66 -5.25 -6.71
N PHE A 87 11.00 -5.91 -5.59
CA PHE A 87 10.10 -6.10 -4.44
C PHE A 87 10.65 -5.49 -3.15
N GLY A 88 11.61 -4.56 -3.24
CA GLY A 88 12.26 -3.95 -2.09
C GLY A 88 12.90 -4.98 -1.15
N SER A 89 12.68 -4.84 0.16
CA SER A 89 13.17 -5.76 1.19
C SER A 89 12.36 -7.07 1.24
N ALA A 90 12.45 -7.88 0.19
CA ALA A 90 11.63 -9.08 0.03
C ALA A 90 11.81 -10.13 1.15
N SER A 91 13.00 -10.20 1.77
CA SER A 91 13.32 -11.19 2.81
C SER A 91 12.51 -11.05 4.10
N ILE A 92 11.90 -9.88 4.35
CA ILE A 92 11.09 -9.61 5.55
C ILE A 92 9.58 -9.67 5.29
N LEU A 93 9.15 -9.83 4.03
CA LEU A 93 7.74 -10.08 3.68
C LEU A 93 7.15 -11.33 4.36
N PRO A 94 7.90 -12.43 4.59
CA PRO A 94 7.39 -13.59 5.31
C PRO A 94 6.87 -13.28 6.72
N ILE A 95 7.35 -12.24 7.40
CA ILE A 95 6.85 -11.86 8.74
C ILE A 95 5.37 -11.47 8.66
N THR A 96 5.03 -10.58 7.72
CA THR A 96 3.65 -10.19 7.46
C THR A 96 2.82 -11.37 6.95
N TRP A 97 3.38 -12.21 6.07
CA TRP A 97 2.69 -13.40 5.58
C TRP A 97 2.30 -14.35 6.73
N MET A 98 3.24 -14.64 7.64
CA MET A 98 3.01 -15.50 8.80
C MET A 98 1.97 -14.90 9.76
N TYR A 99 1.96 -13.58 9.95
CA TYR A 99 0.96 -12.91 10.80
C TYR A 99 -0.47 -13.03 10.26
N ILE A 100 -0.63 -13.00 8.93
CA ILE A 100 -1.95 -13.08 8.28
C ILE A 100 -2.49 -14.51 8.24
N ARG A 101 -1.63 -15.53 8.35
CA ARG A 101 -1.97 -16.95 8.26
C ARG A 101 -2.30 -17.55 9.61
#